data_AF-A0AAW3SSV7-F1
#
_entry.id   AF-A0AAW3SSV7-F1
#
_cell.length_a   1.000
_cell.length_b   1.000
_cell.length_c   1.000
_cell.angle_alpha   90.00
_cell.angle_beta   90.00
_cell.angle_gamma   90.00
#
_symmetry.space_group_name_H-M   'P 1'
#
loop_
_entity.id
_entity.type
_entity.pdbx_description
1 polymer ?
#
loop_
_entity_poly.entity_id
_entity_poly.type
_entity_poly.pdbx_seq_one_letter_code
_entity_poly.pdbx_strand_id
1 'polypeptide(L)'
;MTRWDWSIGICVFLLCNYLVFAPALMKLGLYYSLGPWKWGLDSSSAVYLLLLAAAIYFFLRTKRPRLARGKIHTFRELIENLQLTKRYDELVLLVEPQLPRLISLTKQQSLLIRWVDRFDSPQIDIAALLRGEQRSNKDLSTWRKQRSSFLQYLKSWHLSRDDSSTQARDILLNLVSSPELVTYLAVTHPYFCLKLLESDEAIRSDFIEQYIDALLDKPGSRLYVELKNNQNLSVGSRLHLPENNRLLRFFFADANAALKNGLDKAIGEAVCRRLDEDSKLAEKLSGSLGSYYEVGRFRCPINSSITLFEVMVHEGIHQGLKDHMGLHYFGHFAEKILKKMPRQSDKEDYQEWPTPFHYLLYRLVSVATDWAEQCAHIDDSEIPESTLIAEDFDRHYISKEATKVLGSILEDIIPSEKLSVSFKAYLLTVAIRTHIKLQSDHNLADVATSFMNAVIWGDPYPTTHSYRMELWTIFQEIDHMKRDNASTFAHELGQSQLNTTII
;
A
#
# COMPACT_ATOMS: atom_id res chain seq x y z
N MET A 1 33.56 14.43 -6.38
CA MET A 1 33.92 14.37 -7.81
C MET A 1 34.19 12.93 -8.20
N THR A 2 33.55 12.45 -9.26
CA THR A 2 33.78 11.11 -9.83
C THR A 2 35.09 11.09 -10.64
N ARG A 3 35.71 9.91 -10.85
CA ARG A 3 36.91 9.78 -11.71
C ARG A 3 36.72 10.42 -13.09
N TRP A 4 35.51 10.31 -13.64
CA TRP A 4 35.11 10.96 -14.89
C TRP A 4 35.14 12.50 -14.85
N ASP A 5 34.81 13.12 -13.71
CA ASP A 5 34.83 14.59 -13.59
C ASP A 5 36.27 15.12 -13.67
N TRP A 6 37.22 14.35 -13.10
CA TRP A 6 38.65 14.62 -13.21
C TRP A 6 39.17 14.39 -14.63
N SER A 7 38.75 13.32 -15.31
CA SER A 7 39.11 13.08 -16.70
C SER A 7 38.65 14.19 -17.63
N ILE A 8 37.43 14.71 -17.43
CA ILE A 8 36.91 15.86 -18.20
C ILE A 8 37.72 17.13 -17.91
N GLY A 9 37.98 17.42 -16.62
CA GLY A 9 38.80 18.57 -16.23
C GLY A 9 40.22 18.52 -16.81
N ILE A 10 40.86 17.35 -16.74
CA ILE A 10 42.20 17.12 -17.30
C ILE A 10 42.18 17.23 -18.83
N CYS A 11 41.17 16.67 -19.48
CA CYS A 11 41.06 16.73 -20.94
C CYS A 11 40.86 18.17 -21.43
N VAL A 12 39.98 18.95 -20.79
CA VAL A 12 39.79 20.37 -21.09
C VAL A 12 41.07 21.16 -20.83
N PHE A 13 41.78 20.88 -19.72
CA PHE A 13 43.05 21.53 -19.41
C PHE A 13 44.12 21.24 -20.47
N LEU A 14 44.26 19.98 -20.90
CA LEU A 14 45.20 19.59 -21.96
C LEU A 14 44.85 20.23 -23.30
N LEU A 15 43.56 20.30 -23.65
CA LEU A 15 43.07 20.99 -24.85
C LEU A 15 43.37 22.49 -24.82
N CYS A 16 43.15 23.15 -23.67
CA CYS A 16 43.48 24.56 -23.51
C CYS A 16 44.98 24.80 -23.67
N ASN A 17 45.82 23.98 -23.04
CA ASN A 17 47.27 24.09 -23.17
C ASN A 17 47.76 23.80 -24.60
N TYR A 18 47.18 22.80 -25.27
CA TYR A 18 47.50 22.51 -26.68
C TYR A 18 47.20 23.69 -27.60
N LEU A 19 46.07 24.38 -27.39
CA LEU A 19 45.68 25.55 -28.17
C LEU A 19 46.53 26.80 -27.86
N VAL A 20 46.91 27.00 -26.60
CA VAL A 20 47.76 28.13 -26.17
C VAL A 20 49.21 27.97 -26.65
N PHE A 21 49.77 26.76 -26.57
CA PHE A 21 51.13 26.46 -27.01
C PHE A 21 51.24 26.07 -28.50
N ALA A 22 50.15 26.18 -29.26
CA ALA A 22 50.13 25.91 -30.70
C ALA A 22 51.28 26.60 -31.49
N PRO A 23 51.64 27.88 -31.24
CA PRO A 23 52.74 28.53 -31.96
C PRO A 23 54.12 27.92 -31.65
N ALA A 24 54.32 27.43 -30.43
CA ALA A 24 55.55 26.76 -30.01
C ALA A 24 55.61 25.33 -30.57
N LEU A 25 54.49 24.62 -30.60
CA LEU A 25 54.36 23.29 -31.18
C LEU A 25 54.55 23.30 -32.70
N MET A 26 54.13 24.38 -33.38
CA MET A 26 54.39 24.58 -34.82
C MET A 26 55.90 24.69 -35.11
N LYS A 27 56.67 25.36 -34.25
CA LYS A 27 58.14 25.46 -34.39
C LYS A 27 58.87 24.14 -34.14
N LEU A 28 58.27 23.26 -33.34
CA LEU A 28 58.83 21.94 -33.01
C LEU A 28 58.36 20.83 -33.98
N GLY A 29 57.53 21.17 -34.98
CA GLY A 29 57.00 20.19 -35.95
C GLY A 29 55.97 19.21 -35.38
N LEU A 30 55.47 19.45 -34.17
CA LEU A 30 54.54 18.58 -33.44
C LEU A 30 53.08 19.06 -33.51
N TYR A 31 52.80 20.07 -34.34
CA TYR A 31 51.47 20.65 -34.46
C TYR A 31 50.61 19.91 -35.47
N TYR A 32 49.46 19.40 -35.01
CA TYR A 32 48.41 18.86 -35.86
C TYR A 32 47.27 19.87 -35.99
N SER A 33 47.04 20.38 -37.20
CA SER A 33 45.96 21.33 -37.47
C SER A 33 44.61 20.61 -37.52
N LEU A 34 43.68 21.01 -36.64
CA LEU A 34 42.32 20.45 -36.57
C LEU A 34 41.37 21.04 -37.63
N GLY A 35 41.91 21.65 -38.69
CA GLY A 35 41.15 22.28 -39.79
C GLY A 35 41.06 23.80 -39.66
N PRO A 36 40.62 24.50 -40.72
CA PRO A 36 40.48 25.96 -40.69
C PRO A 36 39.37 26.35 -39.70
N TRP A 37 39.66 27.32 -38.84
CA TRP A 37 38.67 27.87 -37.93
C TRP A 37 37.45 28.38 -38.71
N LYS A 38 36.27 27.89 -38.34
CA LYS A 38 34.99 28.33 -38.93
C LYS A 38 34.30 29.30 -37.96
N TRP A 39 33.53 30.24 -38.51
CA TRP A 39 32.66 31.16 -37.77
C TRP A 39 33.38 32.19 -36.88
N GLY A 40 34.55 32.69 -37.31
CA GLY A 40 35.25 33.78 -36.61
C GLY A 40 35.89 33.39 -35.28
N LEU A 41 35.96 32.09 -34.98
CA LEU A 41 36.69 31.57 -33.83
C LEU A 41 38.19 31.66 -34.07
N ASP A 42 38.93 32.14 -33.08
CA ASP A 42 40.38 32.03 -33.01
C ASP A 42 40.79 31.13 -31.84
N SER A 43 42.09 30.83 -31.71
CA SER A 43 42.60 29.99 -30.63
C SER A 43 42.26 30.55 -29.25
N SER A 44 42.20 31.88 -29.09
CA SER A 44 41.87 32.53 -27.83
C SER A 44 40.38 32.38 -27.46
N SER A 45 39.47 32.58 -28.43
CA SER A 45 38.03 32.39 -28.24
C SER A 45 37.66 30.93 -27.99
N ALA A 46 38.37 29.99 -28.62
CA ALA A 46 38.16 28.55 -28.39
C ALA A 46 38.55 28.13 -26.96
N VAL A 47 39.67 28.65 -26.43
CA VAL A 47 40.07 28.42 -25.04
C VAL A 47 39.04 29.01 -24.08
N TYR A 48 38.55 30.23 -24.35
CA TYR A 48 37.50 30.84 -23.54
C TYR A 48 36.21 30.01 -23.52
N LEU A 49 35.74 29.53 -24.69
CA LEU A 49 34.55 28.68 -24.78
C LEU A 49 34.72 27.34 -24.05
N LEU A 50 35.91 26.73 -24.13
CA LEU A 50 36.22 25.50 -23.40
C LEU A 50 36.18 25.71 -21.88
N LEU A 51 36.76 26.80 -21.39
CA LEU A 51 36.73 27.16 -19.97
C LEU A 51 35.32 27.52 -19.51
N LEU A 52 34.55 28.25 -20.31
CA LEU A 52 33.15 28.58 -20.03
C LEU A 52 32.29 27.31 -19.99
N ALA A 53 32.45 26.40 -20.95
CA ALA A 53 31.74 25.12 -20.96
C ALA A 53 32.11 24.27 -19.73
N ALA A 54 33.38 24.24 -19.32
CA ALA A 54 33.82 23.56 -18.11
C ALA A 54 33.23 24.21 -16.85
N ALA A 55 33.20 25.54 -16.77
CA ALA A 55 32.59 26.27 -15.66
C ALA A 55 31.08 26.00 -15.56
N ILE A 56 30.36 26.05 -16.68
CA ILE A 56 28.93 25.70 -16.75
C ILE A 56 28.73 24.23 -16.33
N TYR A 57 29.56 23.31 -16.81
CA TYR A 57 29.51 21.90 -16.45
C TYR A 57 29.69 21.70 -14.94
N PHE A 58 30.73 22.29 -14.33
CA PHE A 58 30.99 22.18 -12.90
C PHE A 58 29.92 22.89 -12.06
N PHE A 59 29.37 24.02 -12.51
CA PHE A 59 28.27 24.72 -11.86
C PHE A 59 26.97 23.89 -11.85
N LEU A 60 26.61 23.29 -12.99
CA LEU A 60 25.46 22.38 -13.08
C LEU A 60 25.67 21.11 -12.25
N ARG A 61 26.91 20.61 -12.20
CA ARG A 61 27.29 19.42 -11.43
C ARG A 61 27.26 19.66 -9.92
N THR A 62 27.73 20.81 -9.45
CA THR A 62 27.72 21.19 -8.03
C THR A 62 26.32 21.47 -7.51
N LYS A 63 25.40 21.97 -8.35
CA LYS A 63 23.98 22.11 -8.01
C LYS A 63 23.22 20.79 -7.86
N ARG A 64 23.78 19.67 -8.35
CA ARG A 64 23.16 18.33 -8.27
C ARG A 64 24.19 17.29 -7.81
N PRO A 65 24.69 17.37 -6.57
CA PRO A 65 25.65 16.39 -6.07
C PRO A 65 24.94 15.03 -6.02
N ARG A 66 25.37 14.06 -6.82
CA ARG A 66 24.85 12.69 -6.75
C ARG A 66 25.77 11.86 -5.83
N LEU A 67 25.20 11.15 -4.86
CA LEU A 67 25.92 10.36 -3.84
C LEU A 67 26.93 9.40 -4.45
N ALA A 68 28.22 9.70 -4.39
CA ALA A 68 29.25 8.80 -4.94
C ALA A 68 29.29 7.50 -4.13
N ARG A 69 29.38 6.34 -4.80
CA ARG A 69 29.38 5.02 -4.13
C ARG A 69 30.45 4.88 -3.04
N GLY A 70 31.63 5.50 -3.22
CA GLY A 70 32.71 5.50 -2.23
C GLY A 70 32.53 6.50 -1.06
N LYS A 71 31.41 7.20 -0.97
CA LYS A 71 31.09 8.13 0.14
C LYS A 71 29.80 7.74 0.89
N ILE A 72 29.27 6.54 0.63
CA ILE A 72 28.04 6.07 1.29
C ILE A 72 28.27 5.94 2.80
N HIS A 73 29.46 5.53 3.23
CA HIS A 73 29.81 5.44 4.64
C HIS A 73 29.71 6.79 5.38
N THR A 74 30.36 7.84 4.85
CA THR A 74 30.25 9.20 5.41
C THR A 74 28.82 9.74 5.38
N PHE A 75 28.05 9.36 4.36
CA PHE A 75 26.65 9.74 4.24
C PHE A 75 25.78 9.01 5.30
N ARG A 76 26.07 7.74 5.58
CA ARG A 76 25.44 6.98 6.66
C ARG A 76 25.72 7.61 8.03
N GLU A 77 26.98 7.92 8.34
CA GLU A 77 27.35 8.59 9.61
C GLU A 77 26.63 9.93 9.78
N LEU A 78 26.47 10.69 8.69
CA LEU A 78 25.73 11.94 8.72
C LEU A 78 24.23 11.71 9.01
N ILE A 79 23.61 10.70 8.40
CA ILE A 79 22.21 10.35 8.67
C ILE A 79 22.04 9.90 10.12
N GLU A 80 22.91 9.01 10.63
CA GLU A 80 22.87 8.53 12.00
C GLU A 80 23.00 9.69 13.00
N ASN A 81 23.93 10.63 12.75
CA ASN A 81 24.07 11.83 13.58
C ASN A 81 22.82 12.73 13.53
N LEU A 82 22.22 12.93 12.35
CA LEU A 82 20.99 13.72 12.21
C LEU A 82 19.78 13.05 12.87
N GLN A 83 19.69 11.72 12.82
CA GLN A 83 18.69 10.95 13.53
C GLN A 83 18.86 11.08 15.05
N LEU A 84 20.09 10.88 15.56
CA LEU A 84 20.41 11.01 16.99
C LEU A 84 20.16 12.42 17.53
N THR A 85 20.46 13.45 16.74
CA THR A 85 20.23 14.85 17.11
C THR A 85 18.80 15.34 16.84
N LYS A 86 17.91 14.46 16.36
CA LYS A 86 16.51 14.75 16.00
C LYS A 86 16.32 15.91 15.00
N ARG A 87 17.31 16.14 14.13
CA ARG A 87 17.27 17.18 13.07
C ARG A 87 16.62 16.61 11.81
N TYR A 88 15.34 16.24 11.92
CA TYR A 88 14.64 15.47 10.89
C TYR A 88 14.41 16.25 9.59
N ASP A 89 14.17 17.57 9.64
CA ASP A 89 14.00 18.36 8.41
C ASP A 89 15.29 18.40 7.57
N GLU A 90 16.43 18.56 8.22
CA GLU A 90 17.74 18.53 7.56
C GLU A 90 18.04 17.16 6.97
N LEU A 91 17.64 16.10 7.67
CA LEU A 91 17.73 14.73 7.17
C LEU A 91 16.90 14.55 5.90
N VAL A 92 15.65 15.01 5.86
CA VAL A 92 14.80 14.89 4.65
C VAL A 92 15.42 15.66 3.49
N LEU A 93 15.83 16.91 3.70
CA LEU A 93 16.47 17.73 2.67
C LEU A 93 17.73 17.09 2.09
N LEU A 94 18.47 16.35 2.92
CA LEU A 94 19.68 15.65 2.52
C LEU A 94 19.39 14.33 1.79
N VAL A 95 18.41 13.56 2.28
CA VAL A 95 18.11 12.21 1.80
C VAL A 95 17.25 12.22 0.54
N GLU A 96 16.24 13.09 0.47
CA GLU A 96 15.25 13.12 -0.61
C GLU A 96 15.88 13.19 -2.02
N PRO A 97 16.88 14.04 -2.31
CA PRO A 97 17.51 14.08 -3.62
C PRO A 97 18.32 12.82 -3.96
N GLN A 98 18.76 12.06 -2.95
CA GLN A 98 19.58 10.86 -3.11
C GLN A 98 18.75 9.57 -3.10
N LEU A 99 17.50 9.64 -2.64
CA LEU A 99 16.65 8.47 -2.41
C LEU A 99 16.49 7.55 -3.65
N PRO A 100 16.23 8.05 -4.88
CA PRO A 100 16.15 7.19 -6.06
C PRO A 100 17.45 6.41 -6.30
N ARG A 101 18.60 7.03 -5.97
CA ARG A 101 19.90 6.38 -6.10
C ARG A 101 20.07 5.32 -5.02
N LEU A 102 19.70 5.58 -3.77
CA LEU A 102 19.75 4.58 -2.70
C LEU A 102 18.90 3.35 -3.05
N ILE A 103 17.66 3.56 -3.51
CA ILE A 103 16.77 2.48 -3.96
C ILE A 103 17.36 1.71 -5.14
N SER A 104 17.98 2.40 -6.11
CA SER A 104 18.63 1.71 -7.24
C SER A 104 19.84 0.85 -6.80
N LEU A 105 20.51 1.23 -5.72
CA LEU A 105 21.66 0.49 -5.20
C LEU A 105 21.21 -0.78 -4.46
N THR A 106 20.06 -0.76 -3.79
CA THR A 106 19.51 -1.95 -3.12
C THR A 106 18.95 -2.96 -4.12
N LYS A 107 18.21 -2.52 -5.15
CA LYS A 107 17.65 -3.40 -6.20
C LYS A 107 18.71 -4.15 -7.02
N GLN A 108 19.94 -3.64 -7.10
CA GLN A 108 21.04 -4.34 -7.79
C GLN A 108 21.48 -5.61 -7.04
N GLN A 109 21.31 -5.69 -5.72
CA GLN A 109 21.68 -6.86 -4.93
C GLN A 109 20.70 -8.03 -5.16
N SER A 110 19.38 -7.77 -5.23
CA SER A 110 18.36 -8.81 -5.41
C SER A 110 18.41 -9.50 -6.77
N LEU A 111 18.68 -8.75 -7.84
CA LEU A 111 18.88 -9.31 -9.19
C LEU A 111 20.16 -10.16 -9.29
N LEU A 112 21.21 -9.78 -8.55
CA LEU A 112 22.49 -10.48 -8.55
C LEU A 112 22.44 -11.74 -7.68
N ILE A 113 21.75 -11.73 -6.53
CA ILE A 113 21.49 -12.93 -5.72
C ILE A 113 20.74 -13.98 -6.55
N ARG A 114 19.67 -13.57 -7.27
CA ARG A 114 18.97 -14.46 -8.23
C ARG A 114 19.86 -14.99 -9.35
N TRP A 115 20.85 -14.22 -9.79
CA TRP A 115 21.80 -14.65 -10.82
C TRP A 115 22.81 -15.65 -10.25
N VAL A 116 23.34 -15.39 -9.06
CA VAL A 116 24.27 -16.28 -8.36
C VAL A 116 23.59 -17.60 -8.01
N ASP A 117 22.37 -17.59 -7.46
CA ASP A 117 21.61 -18.81 -7.17
C ASP A 117 21.31 -19.65 -8.43
N ARG A 118 21.16 -19.00 -9.58
CA ARG A 118 20.94 -19.67 -10.87
C ARG A 118 22.22 -20.31 -11.43
N PHE A 119 23.40 -19.82 -11.06
CA PHE A 119 24.70 -20.34 -11.52
C PHE A 119 25.42 -21.23 -10.51
N ASP A 120 25.06 -21.15 -9.22
CA ASP A 120 25.72 -21.87 -8.13
C ASP A 120 24.85 -23.00 -7.55
N SER A 121 23.79 -23.43 -8.26
CA SER A 121 23.06 -24.65 -7.91
C SER A 121 23.99 -25.86 -8.04
N PRO A 122 24.42 -26.49 -6.93
CA PRO A 122 25.05 -27.79 -7.04
C PRO A 122 23.93 -28.79 -7.25
N GLN A 123 23.92 -29.51 -8.38
CA GLN A 123 23.17 -30.75 -8.50
C GLN A 123 23.75 -31.76 -7.49
N ILE A 124 23.31 -31.65 -6.24
CA ILE A 124 23.53 -32.64 -5.21
C ILE A 124 22.45 -33.67 -5.42
N ASP A 125 22.82 -34.78 -6.05
CA ASP A 125 21.98 -35.96 -6.09
C ASP A 125 21.98 -36.61 -4.70
N ILE A 126 20.99 -36.22 -3.88
CA ILE A 126 20.81 -36.68 -2.49
C ILE A 126 20.68 -38.22 -2.45
N ALA A 127 20.21 -38.85 -3.54
CA ALA A 127 20.08 -40.29 -3.65
C ALA A 127 21.42 -41.02 -3.81
N ALA A 128 22.49 -40.36 -4.27
CA ALA A 128 23.83 -40.92 -4.32
C ALA A 128 24.54 -40.82 -2.96
N LEU A 129 24.23 -39.77 -2.19
CA LEU A 129 24.84 -39.49 -0.88
C LEU A 129 24.31 -40.42 0.21
N LEU A 130 23.04 -40.81 0.11
CA LEU A 130 22.41 -41.82 0.99
C LEU A 130 22.87 -43.27 0.69
N ARG A 131 23.48 -43.51 -0.47
CA ARG A 131 23.99 -44.84 -0.87
C ARG A 131 25.43 -45.13 -0.46
N GLY A 132 26.11 -44.19 0.20
CA GLY A 132 27.45 -44.41 0.75
C GLY A 132 28.56 -44.65 -0.29
N GLU A 133 28.36 -44.22 -1.55
CA GLU A 133 29.39 -44.36 -2.58
C GLU A 133 30.46 -43.26 -2.43
N GLN A 134 31.68 -43.68 -2.13
CA GLN A 134 32.83 -42.80 -2.05
C GLN A 134 33.28 -42.40 -3.46
N ARG A 135 33.03 -41.15 -3.86
CA ARG A 135 33.46 -40.63 -5.16
C ARG A 135 34.98 -40.62 -5.28
N SER A 136 35.48 -41.39 -6.26
CA SER A 136 36.84 -41.36 -6.77
C SER A 136 37.20 -39.96 -7.28
N ASN A 137 38.27 -39.42 -6.73
CA ASN A 137 38.78 -38.08 -7.02
C ASN A 137 39.83 -38.19 -8.13
N LYS A 138 39.39 -38.22 -9.41
CA LYS A 138 40.30 -38.06 -10.56
C LYS A 138 39.70 -37.14 -11.61
N ASP A 139 40.55 -36.20 -12.02
CA ASP A 139 40.44 -35.25 -13.14
C ASP A 139 39.40 -34.13 -13.05
N LEU A 140 39.70 -33.15 -12.20
CA LEU A 140 39.18 -31.79 -12.33
C LEU A 140 40.28 -30.85 -12.81
N SER A 141 40.15 -30.46 -14.08
CA SER A 141 41.08 -29.73 -14.91
C SER A 141 41.51 -28.36 -14.36
N THR A 142 42.74 -27.99 -14.69
CA THR A 142 43.42 -26.69 -14.45
C THR A 142 42.59 -25.47 -14.86
N TRP A 143 41.59 -25.64 -15.73
CA TRP A 143 40.62 -24.62 -16.14
C TRP A 143 39.73 -24.11 -14.99
N ARG A 144 39.47 -24.94 -13.97
CA ARG A 144 38.69 -24.56 -12.77
C ARG A 144 39.47 -23.60 -11.85
N LYS A 145 40.81 -23.73 -11.80
CA LYS A 145 41.71 -22.85 -11.01
C LYS A 145 41.90 -21.47 -11.64
N GLN A 146 41.85 -21.37 -12.97
CA GLN A 146 41.90 -20.09 -13.68
C GLN A 146 40.55 -19.35 -13.64
N ARG A 147 39.42 -20.09 -13.66
CA ARG A 147 38.10 -19.50 -13.37
C ARG A 147 37.97 -19.07 -11.91
N SER A 148 38.52 -19.81 -10.94
CA SER A 148 38.43 -19.43 -9.52
C SER A 148 39.22 -18.18 -9.17
N SER A 149 40.36 -17.90 -9.84
CA SER A 149 41.14 -16.68 -9.63
C SER A 149 40.48 -15.44 -10.26
N PHE A 150 39.88 -15.59 -11.45
CA PHE A 150 39.04 -14.54 -12.05
C PHE A 150 37.76 -14.30 -11.24
N LEU A 151 37.15 -15.37 -10.70
CA LEU A 151 36.03 -15.29 -9.76
C LEU A 151 36.45 -14.66 -8.43
N GLN A 152 37.68 -14.87 -7.94
CA GLN A 152 38.20 -14.22 -6.72
C GLN A 152 38.51 -12.73 -6.93
N TYR A 153 38.99 -12.34 -8.12
CA TYR A 153 39.12 -10.94 -8.51
C TYR A 153 37.76 -10.27 -8.66
N LEU A 154 36.79 -10.95 -9.29
CA LEU A 154 35.39 -10.50 -9.32
C LEU A 154 34.79 -10.47 -7.91
N LYS A 155 35.13 -11.41 -7.02
CA LYS A 155 34.66 -11.47 -5.62
C LYS A 155 35.23 -10.35 -4.76
N SER A 156 36.48 -9.95 -4.96
CA SER A 156 37.10 -8.81 -4.26
C SER A 156 36.60 -7.47 -4.81
N TRP A 157 36.40 -7.35 -6.12
CA TRP A 157 35.66 -6.22 -6.71
C TRP A 157 34.19 -6.19 -6.25
N HIS A 158 33.57 -7.36 -6.04
CA HIS A 158 32.22 -7.55 -5.52
C HIS A 158 32.12 -7.19 -4.03
N LEU A 159 33.06 -7.56 -3.17
CA LEU A 159 33.04 -7.23 -1.73
C LEU A 159 32.98 -5.72 -1.49
N SER A 160 33.71 -4.92 -2.28
CA SER A 160 33.61 -3.45 -2.23
C SER A 160 32.29 -2.90 -2.78
N ARG A 161 31.60 -3.67 -3.62
CA ARG A 161 30.31 -3.33 -4.25
C ARG A 161 29.14 -3.71 -3.34
N ASP A 162 29.28 -4.83 -2.64
CA ASP A 162 28.37 -5.39 -1.63
C ASP A 162 28.34 -4.51 -0.37
N ASP A 163 29.48 -3.94 0.04
CA ASP A 163 29.55 -2.97 1.14
C ASP A 163 28.69 -1.72 0.83
N SER A 164 28.77 -1.19 -0.39
CA SER A 164 28.01 0.00 -0.79
C SER A 164 26.49 -0.24 -0.90
N SER A 165 26.07 -1.45 -1.32
CA SER A 165 24.65 -1.83 -1.36
C SER A 165 24.11 -2.16 0.03
N THR A 166 24.91 -2.85 0.86
CA THR A 166 24.57 -3.16 2.26
C THR A 166 24.41 -1.87 3.04
N GLN A 167 25.36 -0.93 2.93
CA GLN A 167 25.22 0.38 3.59
C GLN A 167 24.02 1.18 3.08
N ALA A 168 23.70 1.13 1.77
CA ALA A 168 22.49 1.78 1.25
C ALA A 168 21.20 1.14 1.81
N ARG A 169 21.19 -0.19 1.95
CA ARG A 169 20.09 -0.93 2.59
C ARG A 169 19.97 -0.58 4.07
N ASP A 170 21.08 -0.57 4.81
CA ASP A 170 21.12 -0.17 6.22
C ASP A 170 20.59 1.26 6.42
N ILE A 171 20.99 2.20 5.55
CA ILE A 171 20.47 3.57 5.58
C ILE A 171 18.94 3.55 5.42
N LEU A 172 18.42 2.85 4.41
CA LEU A 172 16.96 2.80 4.18
C LEU A 172 16.24 2.11 5.34
N LEU A 173 16.79 1.01 5.86
CA LEU A 173 16.25 0.32 7.04
C LEU A 173 16.23 1.24 8.26
N ASN A 174 17.31 1.95 8.55
CA ASN A 174 17.37 2.90 9.67
C ASN A 174 16.37 4.06 9.50
N LEU A 175 16.09 4.48 8.27
CA LEU A 175 15.08 5.52 7.99
C LEU A 175 13.66 5.03 8.25
N VAL A 176 13.36 3.76 7.96
CA VAL A 176 12.01 3.21 8.10
C VAL A 176 11.76 2.52 9.44
N SER A 177 12.80 2.12 10.16
CA SER A 177 12.68 1.34 11.39
C SER A 177 12.54 2.20 12.65
N SER A 178 12.80 3.52 12.56
CA SER A 178 12.72 4.43 13.71
C SER A 178 11.30 4.99 13.88
N PRO A 179 10.53 4.55 14.91
CA PRO A 179 9.11 4.94 15.01
C PRO A 179 8.92 6.44 15.24
N GLU A 180 9.82 7.09 15.99
CA GLU A 180 9.81 8.53 16.20
C GLU A 180 9.98 9.30 14.88
N LEU A 181 10.93 8.86 14.03
CA LEU A 181 11.17 9.45 12.73
C LEU A 181 9.97 9.24 11.80
N VAL A 182 9.43 8.02 11.72
CA VAL A 182 8.26 7.71 10.88
C VAL A 182 7.06 8.57 11.30
N THR A 183 6.82 8.72 12.60
CA THR A 183 5.74 9.56 13.13
C THR A 183 5.92 11.02 12.73
N TYR A 184 7.14 11.55 12.85
CA TYR A 184 7.45 12.91 12.43
C TYR A 184 7.24 13.10 10.92
N LEU A 185 7.80 12.21 10.10
CA LEU A 185 7.72 12.28 8.64
C LEU A 185 6.29 12.15 8.13
N ALA A 186 5.46 11.31 8.75
CA ALA A 186 4.06 11.13 8.36
C ALA A 186 3.25 12.43 8.43
N VAL A 187 3.56 13.29 9.41
CA VAL A 187 2.86 14.56 9.59
C VAL A 187 3.49 15.68 8.76
N THR A 188 4.81 15.79 8.78
CA THR A 188 5.54 16.96 8.25
C THR A 188 5.93 16.80 6.78
N HIS A 189 6.30 15.59 6.36
CA HIS A 189 6.78 15.28 5.01
C HIS A 189 6.07 14.04 4.42
N PRO A 190 4.71 13.98 4.39
CA PRO A 190 3.97 12.79 3.98
C PRO A 190 4.31 12.31 2.56
N TYR A 191 4.62 13.24 1.65
CA TYR A 191 4.99 12.91 0.27
C TYR A 191 6.40 12.35 0.12
N PHE A 192 7.29 12.60 1.09
CA PHE A 192 8.59 11.93 1.15
C PHE A 192 8.41 10.46 1.51
N CYS A 193 7.50 10.14 2.44
CA CYS A 193 7.17 8.76 2.79
C CYS A 193 6.64 7.94 1.60
N LEU A 194 5.87 8.56 0.70
CA LEU A 194 5.42 7.88 -0.53
C LEU A 194 6.59 7.37 -1.37
N LYS A 195 7.67 8.15 -1.49
CA LYS A 195 8.88 7.74 -2.22
C LYS A 195 9.63 6.61 -1.51
N LEU A 196 9.51 6.51 -0.19
CA LEU A 196 10.06 5.38 0.58
C LEU A 196 9.25 4.11 0.36
N LEU A 197 7.92 4.20 0.17
CA LEU A 197 7.07 3.06 -0.16
C LEU A 197 7.37 2.46 -1.55
N GLU A 198 8.00 3.22 -2.45
CA GLU A 198 8.48 2.74 -3.76
C GLU A 198 9.80 1.91 -3.68
N SER A 199 10.32 1.71 -2.47
CA SER A 199 11.58 1.00 -2.24
C SER A 199 11.44 -0.54 -2.28
N ASP A 200 12.39 -1.28 -1.71
CA ASP A 200 12.40 -2.75 -1.72
C ASP A 200 11.28 -3.29 -0.80
N GLU A 201 10.71 -4.45 -1.15
CA GLU A 201 9.59 -5.09 -0.44
C GLU A 201 9.89 -5.31 1.05
N ALA A 202 11.11 -5.73 1.38
CA ALA A 202 11.53 -5.97 2.77
C ALA A 202 11.62 -4.69 3.63
N ILE A 203 11.78 -3.53 3.00
CA ILE A 203 11.80 -2.22 3.68
C ILE A 203 10.38 -1.66 3.79
N ARG A 204 9.50 -2.06 2.86
CA ARG A 204 8.15 -1.54 2.71
C ARG A 204 7.15 -2.10 3.71
N SER A 205 7.22 -3.39 4.05
CA SER A 205 6.21 -4.07 4.90
C SER A 205 6.09 -3.47 6.30
N ASP A 206 7.21 -3.23 6.97
CA ASP A 206 7.18 -2.74 8.35
C ASP A 206 6.94 -1.22 8.39
N PHE A 207 7.37 -0.53 7.33
CA PHE A 207 7.22 0.90 7.18
C PHE A 207 5.77 1.32 6.98
N ILE A 208 5.02 0.62 6.12
CA ILE A 208 3.65 1.00 5.79
C ILE A 208 2.73 0.91 7.03
N GLU A 209 2.92 -0.11 7.87
CA GLU A 209 2.16 -0.28 9.11
C GLU A 209 2.40 0.90 10.06
N GLN A 210 3.66 1.27 10.31
CA GLN A 210 4.00 2.42 11.15
C GLN A 210 3.54 3.75 10.55
N TYR A 211 3.64 3.89 9.22
CA TYR A 211 3.26 5.11 8.51
C TYR A 211 1.74 5.35 8.56
N ILE A 212 0.95 4.33 8.27
CA ILE A 212 -0.51 4.40 8.34
C ILE A 212 -0.96 4.64 9.79
N ASP A 213 -0.33 3.97 10.75
CA ASP A 213 -0.63 4.18 12.16
C ASP A 213 -0.37 5.64 12.59
N ALA A 214 0.76 6.21 12.19
CA ALA A 214 1.10 7.60 12.47
C ALA A 214 0.15 8.60 11.78
N LEU A 215 -0.27 8.33 10.54
CA LEU A 215 -1.25 9.16 9.83
C LEU A 215 -2.60 9.17 10.55
N LEU A 216 -3.05 8.01 11.04
CA LEU A 216 -4.32 7.86 11.76
C LEU A 216 -4.26 8.43 13.17
N ASP A 217 -3.11 8.37 13.86
CA ASP A 217 -2.93 8.93 15.22
C ASP A 217 -3.10 10.45 15.27
N LYS A 218 -2.80 11.17 14.17
CA LYS A 218 -2.84 12.63 14.12
C LYS A 218 -4.03 13.14 13.29
N PRO A 219 -5.11 13.66 13.90
CA PRO A 219 -6.25 14.23 13.18
C PRO A 219 -5.91 15.41 12.25
N GLY A 220 -4.75 16.04 12.44
CA GLY A 220 -4.23 17.10 11.57
C GLY A 220 -3.36 16.61 10.42
N SER A 221 -3.18 15.28 10.26
CA SER A 221 -2.38 14.71 9.18
C SER A 221 -3.01 15.01 7.81
N ARG A 222 -2.18 14.97 6.77
CA ARG A 222 -2.63 15.24 5.41
C ARG A 222 -3.71 14.24 4.94
N LEU A 223 -3.72 13.03 5.49
CA LEU A 223 -4.74 12.01 5.24
C LEU A 223 -6.14 12.52 5.56
N TYR A 224 -6.36 13.04 6.77
CA TYR A 224 -7.68 13.57 7.18
C TYR A 224 -8.09 14.78 6.34
N VAL A 225 -7.15 15.62 5.94
CA VAL A 225 -7.41 16.77 5.08
C VAL A 225 -7.87 16.33 3.69
N GLU A 226 -7.18 15.35 3.08
CA GLU A 226 -7.56 14.83 1.76
C GLU A 226 -8.91 14.09 1.82
N LEU A 227 -9.16 13.27 2.85
CA LEU A 227 -10.46 12.59 3.02
C LEU A 227 -11.62 13.55 3.26
N LYS A 228 -11.43 14.58 4.09
CA LYS A 228 -12.48 15.57 4.38
C LYS A 228 -12.82 16.41 3.15
N ASN A 229 -11.82 16.79 2.36
CA ASN A 229 -12.01 17.65 1.20
C ASN A 229 -12.39 16.86 -0.06
N ASN A 230 -12.34 15.53 -0.02
CA ASN A 230 -12.75 14.67 -1.13
C ASN A 230 -14.06 13.96 -0.80
N GLN A 231 -15.17 14.55 -1.25
CA GLN A 231 -16.51 14.01 -1.10
C GLN A 231 -17.18 13.77 -2.47
N ASN A 232 -16.44 13.97 -3.57
CA ASN A 232 -16.98 13.88 -4.93
C ASN A 232 -16.99 12.43 -5.38
N LEU A 233 -18.15 11.95 -5.82
CA LEU A 233 -18.34 10.61 -6.36
C LEU A 233 -18.18 10.64 -7.89
N SER A 234 -17.74 9.51 -8.46
CA SER A 234 -17.69 9.27 -9.90
C SER A 234 -18.92 8.46 -10.35
N VAL A 235 -18.78 7.13 -10.47
CA VAL A 235 -19.85 6.21 -10.90
C VAL A 235 -20.35 5.41 -9.70
N GLY A 236 -21.67 5.39 -9.50
CA GLY A 236 -22.27 4.83 -8.29
C GLY A 236 -21.75 5.54 -7.05
N SER A 237 -21.23 4.77 -6.09
CA SER A 237 -20.64 5.29 -4.85
C SER A 237 -19.11 5.41 -4.88
N ARG A 238 -18.46 5.17 -6.04
CA ARG A 238 -17.00 5.24 -6.18
C ARG A 238 -16.49 6.66 -5.95
N LEU A 239 -15.46 6.82 -5.12
CA LEU A 239 -14.85 8.12 -4.86
C LEU A 239 -13.98 8.57 -6.04
N HIS A 240 -14.13 9.82 -6.47
CA HIS A 240 -13.23 10.40 -7.46
C HIS A 240 -11.84 10.69 -6.86
N LEU A 241 -10.76 10.31 -7.55
CA LEU A 241 -9.37 10.48 -7.08
C LEU A 241 -8.60 11.54 -7.89
N PRO A 242 -8.83 12.84 -7.62
CA PRO A 242 -8.18 13.93 -8.36
C PRO A 242 -6.67 14.00 -8.09
N GLU A 243 -5.91 14.59 -9.01
CA GLU A 243 -4.44 14.67 -8.94
C GLU A 243 -3.90 15.43 -7.71
N ASN A 244 -4.69 16.34 -7.15
CA ASN A 244 -4.33 17.10 -5.95
C ASN A 244 -4.38 16.25 -4.67
N ASN A 245 -5.09 15.13 -4.67
CA ASN A 245 -5.15 14.17 -3.56
C ASN A 245 -4.03 13.15 -3.68
N ARG A 246 -2.81 13.64 -3.50
CA ARG A 246 -1.58 12.88 -3.75
C ARG A 246 -1.44 11.64 -2.86
N LEU A 247 -1.92 11.67 -1.60
CA LEU A 247 -1.88 10.48 -0.73
C LEU A 247 -2.91 9.46 -1.17
N LEU A 248 -4.18 9.86 -1.30
CA LEU A 248 -5.26 8.94 -1.67
C LEU A 248 -5.00 8.33 -3.05
N ARG A 249 -4.56 9.14 -4.01
CA ARG A 249 -4.23 8.66 -5.36
C ARG A 249 -3.06 7.69 -5.34
N PHE A 250 -2.01 7.94 -4.56
CA PHE A 250 -0.89 7.01 -4.45
C PHE A 250 -1.34 5.63 -3.93
N PHE A 251 -2.23 5.63 -2.94
CA PHE A 251 -2.69 4.39 -2.32
C PHE A 251 -3.76 3.64 -3.11
N PHE A 252 -4.65 4.35 -3.82
CA PHE A 252 -5.87 3.73 -4.35
C PHE A 252 -6.00 3.77 -5.87
N ALA A 253 -5.22 4.58 -6.59
CA ALA A 253 -5.32 4.61 -8.05
C ALA A 253 -4.92 3.27 -8.71
N ASP A 254 -4.09 2.47 -8.05
CA ASP A 254 -3.77 1.09 -8.43
C ASP A 254 -4.05 0.20 -7.21
N ALA A 255 -5.22 -0.45 -7.20
CA ALA A 255 -5.67 -1.27 -6.08
C ALA A 255 -4.77 -2.52 -5.91
N ASN A 256 -4.22 -3.05 -7.00
CA ASN A 256 -3.30 -4.19 -6.93
C ASN A 256 -1.97 -3.79 -6.28
N ALA A 257 -1.48 -2.58 -6.54
CA ALA A 257 -0.32 -2.03 -5.84
C ALA A 257 -0.62 -1.82 -4.35
N ALA A 258 -1.82 -1.34 -3.99
CA ALA A 258 -2.25 -1.18 -2.61
C ALA A 258 -2.13 -2.50 -1.82
N LEU A 259 -2.67 -3.58 -2.39
CA LEU A 259 -2.64 -4.92 -1.82
C LEU A 259 -1.20 -5.45 -1.69
N LYS A 260 -0.40 -5.37 -2.77
CA LYS A 260 1.01 -5.79 -2.75
C LYS A 260 1.87 -5.03 -1.74
N ASN A 261 1.44 -3.83 -1.38
CA ASN A 261 2.11 -3.02 -0.38
C ASN A 261 1.65 -3.34 1.05
N GLY A 262 0.62 -4.17 1.25
CA GLY A 262 0.08 -4.52 2.57
C GLY A 262 -0.75 -3.40 3.21
N LEU A 263 -1.34 -2.52 2.39
CA LEU A 263 -2.10 -1.36 2.87
C LEU A 263 -3.34 -1.79 3.66
N ASP A 264 -4.05 -2.80 3.18
CA ASP A 264 -5.23 -3.39 3.80
C ASP A 264 -4.93 -3.89 5.21
N LYS A 265 -3.84 -4.65 5.36
CA LYS A 265 -3.36 -5.14 6.65
C LYS A 265 -2.97 -3.98 7.57
N ALA A 266 -2.21 -3.01 7.06
CA ALA A 266 -1.78 -1.85 7.84
C ALA A 266 -2.95 -1.04 8.41
N ILE A 267 -4.00 -0.80 7.60
CA ILE A 267 -5.22 -0.11 8.04
C ILE A 267 -6.00 -0.99 9.03
N GLY A 268 -6.19 -2.27 8.69
CA GLY A 268 -6.92 -3.25 9.49
C GLY A 268 -6.39 -3.40 10.91
N GLU A 269 -5.10 -3.70 11.02
CA GLU A 269 -4.44 -3.86 12.32
C GLU A 269 -4.42 -2.57 13.13
N ALA A 270 -4.24 -1.41 12.48
CA ALA A 270 -4.27 -0.11 13.15
C ALA A 270 -5.63 0.18 13.81
N VAL A 271 -6.74 -0.23 13.18
CA VAL A 271 -8.09 -0.09 13.75
C VAL A 271 -8.32 -1.11 14.86
N CYS A 272 -8.00 -2.38 14.62
CA CYS A 272 -8.15 -3.43 15.62
C CYS A 272 -7.41 -3.09 16.92
N ARG A 273 -6.15 -2.64 16.82
CA ARG A 273 -5.33 -2.23 17.97
C ARG A 273 -5.97 -1.08 18.74
N ARG A 274 -6.47 -0.04 18.05
CA ARG A 274 -7.17 1.09 18.69
C ARG A 274 -8.45 0.66 19.38
N LEU A 275 -9.23 -0.23 18.74
CA LEU A 275 -10.43 -0.78 19.33
C LEU A 275 -10.13 -1.65 20.54
N ASP A 276 -9.01 -2.36 20.59
CA ASP A 276 -8.64 -3.20 21.73
C ASP A 276 -8.04 -2.39 22.89
N GLU A 277 -7.11 -1.48 22.58
CA GLU A 277 -6.19 -0.86 23.54
C GLU A 277 -6.54 0.59 23.93
N ASP A 278 -7.16 1.39 23.04
CA ASP A 278 -7.44 2.81 23.30
C ASP A 278 -8.77 3.01 24.05
N SER A 279 -8.71 2.84 25.36
CA SER A 279 -9.86 3.05 26.26
C SER A 279 -10.45 4.47 26.19
N LYS A 280 -9.63 5.50 25.95
CA LYS A 280 -10.10 6.90 25.88
C LYS A 280 -10.90 7.13 24.61
N LEU A 281 -10.45 6.57 23.49
CA LEU A 281 -11.20 6.59 22.25
C LEU A 281 -12.52 5.83 22.40
N ALA A 282 -12.50 4.65 22.99
CA ALA A 282 -13.70 3.85 23.22
C ALA A 282 -14.72 4.59 24.11
N GLU A 283 -14.28 5.24 25.18
CA GLU A 283 -15.14 6.07 26.05
C GLU A 283 -15.78 7.22 25.25
N LYS A 284 -14.97 7.95 24.47
CA LYS A 284 -15.45 9.04 23.63
C LYS A 284 -16.48 8.58 22.59
N LEU A 285 -16.28 7.42 21.98
CA LEU A 285 -17.19 6.84 20.99
C LEU A 285 -18.43 6.17 21.61
N SER A 286 -18.42 5.90 22.91
CA SER A 286 -19.59 5.42 23.66
C SER A 286 -20.47 6.55 24.17
N GLY A 287 -19.97 7.79 24.18
CA GLY A 287 -20.72 8.97 24.60
C GLY A 287 -21.84 9.34 23.63
N SER A 288 -22.55 10.42 23.95
CA SER A 288 -23.58 10.97 23.06
C SER A 288 -23.01 11.34 21.69
N LEU A 289 -23.81 11.13 20.62
CA LEU A 289 -23.44 11.48 19.26
C LEU A 289 -22.96 12.94 19.13
N GLY A 290 -23.69 13.90 19.70
CA GLY A 290 -23.35 15.32 19.64
C GLY A 290 -23.00 15.77 18.21
N SER A 291 -21.89 16.50 18.05
CA SER A 291 -21.38 16.97 16.74
C SER A 291 -20.50 15.94 16.01
N TYR A 292 -20.58 14.65 16.39
CA TYR A 292 -19.73 13.62 15.80
C TYR A 292 -20.06 13.43 14.32
N TYR A 293 -21.35 13.36 13.98
CA TYR A 293 -21.79 13.10 12.61
C TYR A 293 -21.31 14.18 11.62
N GLU A 294 -21.36 15.46 11.99
CA GLU A 294 -21.01 16.57 11.10
C GLU A 294 -19.51 16.86 11.10
N VAL A 295 -18.83 16.76 12.25
CA VAL A 295 -17.44 17.21 12.41
C VAL A 295 -16.53 16.12 12.94
N GLY A 296 -16.96 15.40 13.99
CA GLY A 296 -16.12 14.44 14.70
C GLY A 296 -15.66 13.26 13.83
N ARG A 297 -16.51 12.79 12.90
CA ARG A 297 -16.21 11.65 12.00
C ARG A 297 -14.97 11.87 11.14
N PHE A 298 -14.72 13.12 10.73
CA PHE A 298 -13.55 13.51 9.92
C PHE A 298 -12.25 13.61 10.72
N ARG A 299 -12.29 13.33 12.02
CA ARG A 299 -11.13 13.26 12.92
C ARG A 299 -11.08 11.92 13.66
N CYS A 300 -11.98 11.01 13.32
CA CYS A 300 -12.05 9.70 13.94
C CYS A 300 -11.20 8.72 13.13
N PRO A 301 -10.20 8.06 13.75
CA PRO A 301 -9.36 7.09 13.05
C PRO A 301 -10.18 5.91 12.53
N ILE A 302 -11.17 5.44 13.30
CA ILE A 302 -12.02 4.30 12.88
C ILE A 302 -12.86 4.66 11.65
N ASN A 303 -13.56 5.80 11.68
CA ASN A 303 -14.36 6.25 10.54
C ASN A 303 -13.49 6.51 9.29
N SER A 304 -12.30 7.06 9.48
CA SER A 304 -11.37 7.34 8.38
C SER A 304 -10.85 6.04 7.77
N SER A 305 -10.50 5.06 8.59
CA SER A 305 -10.12 3.72 8.12
C SER A 305 -11.24 3.00 7.39
N ILE A 306 -12.49 3.09 7.88
CA ILE A 306 -13.67 2.58 7.13
C ILE A 306 -13.73 3.23 5.75
N THR A 307 -13.51 4.54 5.67
CA THR A 307 -13.51 5.28 4.40
C THR A 307 -12.33 4.88 3.51
N LEU A 308 -11.17 4.55 4.07
CA LEU A 308 -10.03 4.05 3.29
C LEU A 308 -10.31 2.68 2.69
N PHE A 309 -10.90 1.76 3.46
CA PHE A 309 -11.39 0.49 2.94
C PHE A 309 -12.46 0.70 1.87
N GLU A 310 -13.41 1.60 2.10
CA GLU A 310 -14.47 1.93 1.15
C GLU A 310 -13.91 2.27 -0.23
N VAL A 311 -12.95 3.20 -0.28
CA VAL A 311 -12.27 3.60 -1.52
C VAL A 311 -11.46 2.46 -2.11
N MET A 312 -10.69 1.74 -1.29
CA MET A 312 -9.81 0.67 -1.76
C MET A 312 -10.58 -0.49 -2.40
N VAL A 313 -11.68 -0.91 -1.77
CA VAL A 313 -12.53 -1.99 -2.26
C VAL A 313 -13.30 -1.54 -3.50
N HIS A 314 -13.79 -0.30 -3.55
CA HIS A 314 -14.38 0.25 -4.79
C HIS A 314 -13.40 0.21 -5.97
N GLU A 315 -12.16 0.66 -5.76
CA GLU A 315 -11.13 0.60 -6.81
C GLU A 315 -10.80 -0.84 -7.18
N GLY A 316 -10.76 -1.77 -6.22
CA GLY A 316 -10.59 -3.19 -6.49
C GLY A 316 -11.71 -3.78 -7.36
N ILE A 317 -12.97 -3.41 -7.10
CA ILE A 317 -14.14 -3.83 -7.90
C ILE A 317 -14.01 -3.31 -9.34
N HIS A 318 -13.75 -2.02 -9.51
CA HIS A 318 -13.69 -1.37 -10.83
C HIS A 318 -12.48 -1.82 -11.65
N GLN A 319 -11.38 -2.19 -11.01
CA GLN A 319 -10.18 -2.73 -11.67
C GLN A 319 -10.24 -4.26 -11.89
N GLY A 320 -11.34 -4.91 -11.50
CA GLY A 320 -11.58 -6.35 -11.70
C GLY A 320 -10.66 -7.27 -10.91
N LEU A 321 -10.27 -6.89 -9.68
CA LEU A 321 -9.38 -7.71 -8.86
C LEU A 321 -10.09 -8.96 -8.32
N LYS A 322 -9.33 -10.06 -8.20
CA LYS A 322 -9.77 -11.35 -7.62
C LYS A 322 -9.31 -11.55 -6.18
N ASP A 323 -8.91 -10.47 -5.52
CA ASP A 323 -8.58 -10.46 -4.10
C ASP A 323 -9.66 -9.66 -3.38
N HIS A 324 -10.01 -10.07 -2.17
CA HIS A 324 -11.06 -9.43 -1.39
C HIS A 324 -10.60 -8.09 -0.76
N MET A 325 -9.38 -7.61 -1.02
CA MET A 325 -8.88 -6.29 -0.57
C MET A 325 -8.96 -6.11 0.95
N GLY A 326 -8.77 -7.19 1.70
CA GLY A 326 -8.91 -7.19 3.17
C GLY A 326 -10.31 -6.81 3.70
N LEU A 327 -11.38 -6.83 2.90
CA LEU A 327 -12.73 -6.41 3.34
C LEU A 327 -13.26 -7.14 4.58
N HIS A 328 -12.76 -8.35 4.85
CA HIS A 328 -13.09 -9.16 6.03
C HIS A 328 -12.71 -8.51 7.37
N TYR A 329 -11.85 -7.48 7.38
CA TYR A 329 -11.60 -6.67 8.58
C TYR A 329 -12.87 -6.02 9.14
N PHE A 330 -13.89 -5.76 8.32
CA PHE A 330 -15.14 -5.16 8.79
C PHE A 330 -15.89 -6.04 9.80
N GLY A 331 -15.84 -7.37 9.65
CA GLY A 331 -16.39 -8.30 10.66
C GLY A 331 -15.68 -8.12 12.00
N HIS A 332 -14.35 -8.11 12.00
CA HIS A 332 -13.54 -7.85 13.20
C HIS A 332 -13.81 -6.48 13.82
N PHE A 333 -14.08 -5.46 13.01
CA PHE A 333 -14.43 -4.12 13.51
C PHE A 333 -15.79 -4.14 14.22
N ALA A 334 -16.79 -4.78 13.63
CA ALA A 334 -18.12 -4.92 14.24
C ALA A 334 -18.03 -5.64 15.59
N GLU A 335 -17.39 -6.81 15.64
CA GLU A 335 -17.15 -7.60 16.85
C GLU A 335 -16.50 -6.74 17.95
N LYS A 336 -15.40 -6.05 17.62
CA LYS A 336 -14.65 -5.24 18.58
C LYS A 336 -15.40 -3.99 19.04
N ILE A 337 -16.13 -3.32 18.15
CA ILE A 337 -17.03 -2.21 18.51
C ILE A 337 -18.06 -2.70 19.52
N LEU A 338 -18.76 -3.80 19.21
CA LEU A 338 -19.77 -4.38 20.09
C LEU A 338 -19.17 -4.76 21.45
N LYS A 339 -17.97 -5.33 21.50
CA LYS A 339 -17.27 -5.61 22.77
C LYS A 339 -17.04 -4.36 23.61
N LYS A 340 -16.69 -3.22 23.00
CA LYS A 340 -16.44 -1.96 23.71
C LYS A 340 -17.70 -1.15 24.04
N MET A 341 -18.81 -1.37 23.34
CA MET A 341 -20.07 -0.68 23.65
C MET A 341 -20.55 -1.01 25.07
N PRO A 342 -21.04 -0.02 25.83
CA PRO A 342 -21.71 -0.27 27.10
C PRO A 342 -23.03 -1.03 26.85
N ARG A 343 -23.54 -1.70 27.88
CA ARG A 343 -24.93 -2.20 27.83
C ARG A 343 -25.87 -1.00 27.76
N GLN A 344 -26.81 -1.05 26.82
CA GLN A 344 -27.82 -0.01 26.68
C GLN A 344 -28.74 -0.03 27.91
N SER A 345 -29.14 1.15 28.39
CA SER A 345 -30.23 1.25 29.38
C SER A 345 -31.56 0.95 28.71
N ASP A 346 -32.52 0.37 29.44
CA ASP A 346 -33.87 0.01 28.94
C ASP A 346 -34.72 1.19 28.39
N LYS A 347 -34.18 2.42 28.35
CA LYS A 347 -34.83 3.57 27.75
C LYS A 347 -34.62 3.54 26.23
N GLU A 348 -35.72 3.48 25.48
CA GLU A 348 -35.71 3.68 24.04
C GLU A 348 -35.14 5.05 23.70
N ASP A 349 -34.09 5.06 22.88
CA ASP A 349 -33.56 6.27 22.25
C ASP A 349 -34.08 6.31 20.82
N TYR A 350 -34.87 7.32 20.49
CA TYR A 350 -35.46 7.50 19.15
C TYR A 350 -34.50 8.18 18.16
N GLN A 351 -33.27 8.49 18.57
CA GLN A 351 -32.24 8.97 17.66
C GLN A 351 -31.83 7.89 16.66
N GLU A 352 -31.58 8.28 15.41
CA GLU A 352 -31.09 7.35 14.36
C GLU A 352 -29.77 6.67 14.77
N TRP A 353 -28.86 7.44 15.40
CA TRP A 353 -27.63 6.92 16.01
C TRP A 353 -27.42 7.51 17.40
N PRO A 354 -27.70 6.76 18.48
CA PRO A 354 -27.52 7.25 19.86
C PRO A 354 -26.07 7.67 20.20
N THR A 355 -25.09 6.92 19.66
CA THR A 355 -23.66 7.15 19.92
C THR A 355 -22.84 7.04 18.64
N PRO A 356 -21.59 7.56 18.63
CA PRO A 356 -20.67 7.34 17.53
C PRO A 356 -20.46 5.87 17.17
N PHE A 357 -20.46 4.94 18.15
CA PHE A 357 -20.40 3.51 17.85
C PHE A 357 -21.61 2.99 17.06
N HIS A 358 -22.82 3.46 17.36
CA HIS A 358 -24.00 3.12 16.54
C HIS A 358 -23.82 3.61 15.10
N TYR A 359 -23.35 4.84 14.92
CA TYR A 359 -23.05 5.36 13.59
C TYR A 359 -21.96 4.54 12.86
N LEU A 360 -20.92 4.10 13.57
CA LEU A 360 -19.86 3.28 12.98
C LEU A 360 -20.37 1.89 12.56
N LEU A 361 -21.21 1.23 13.38
CA LEU A 361 -21.86 -0.03 12.98
C LEU A 361 -22.74 0.15 11.75
N TYR A 362 -23.53 1.22 11.71
CA TYR A 362 -24.29 1.59 10.52
C TYR A 362 -23.38 1.78 9.30
N ARG A 363 -22.25 2.48 9.44
CA ARG A 363 -21.29 2.65 8.35
C ARG A 363 -20.72 1.32 7.86
N LEU A 364 -20.37 0.39 8.74
CA LEU A 364 -19.88 -0.94 8.35
C LEU A 364 -20.92 -1.68 7.50
N VAL A 365 -22.18 -1.72 7.96
CA VAL A 365 -23.29 -2.35 7.24
C VAL A 365 -23.52 -1.64 5.89
N SER A 366 -23.65 -0.31 5.91
CA SER A 366 -23.95 0.48 4.72
C SER A 366 -22.87 0.39 3.64
N VAL A 367 -21.59 0.35 4.03
CA VAL A 367 -20.48 0.23 3.08
C VAL A 367 -20.38 -1.21 2.54
N ALA A 368 -20.57 -2.23 3.38
CA ALA A 368 -20.60 -3.62 2.92
C ALA A 368 -21.76 -3.87 1.93
N THR A 369 -22.94 -3.28 2.18
CA THR A 369 -24.06 -3.33 1.23
C THR A 369 -23.76 -2.60 -0.07
N ASP A 370 -23.07 -1.46 0.00
CA ASP A 370 -22.70 -0.69 -1.18
C ASP A 370 -21.70 -1.46 -2.07
N TRP A 371 -20.69 -2.11 -1.47
CA TRP A 371 -19.77 -3.00 -2.19
C TRP A 371 -20.46 -4.16 -2.89
N ALA A 372 -21.52 -4.71 -2.29
CA ALA A 372 -22.31 -5.77 -2.91
C ALA A 372 -23.06 -5.27 -4.16
N GLU A 373 -23.52 -4.01 -4.19
CA GLU A 373 -24.22 -3.41 -5.34
C GLU A 373 -23.27 -2.87 -6.41
N GLN A 374 -22.05 -2.50 -6.03
CA GLN A 374 -21.15 -1.71 -6.87
C GLN A 374 -20.72 -2.41 -8.18
N CYS A 375 -20.82 -3.74 -8.26
CA CYS A 375 -20.52 -4.48 -9.49
C CYS A 375 -21.48 -4.19 -10.66
N ALA A 376 -22.66 -3.61 -10.38
CA ALA A 376 -23.60 -3.11 -11.38
C ALA A 376 -23.05 -1.93 -12.20
N HIS A 377 -21.98 -1.30 -11.72
CA HIS A 377 -21.42 -0.07 -12.28
C HIS A 377 -20.02 -0.25 -12.89
N ILE A 378 -19.56 -1.49 -13.06
CA ILE A 378 -18.25 -1.80 -13.65
C ILE A 378 -18.24 -1.41 -15.13
N ASP A 379 -17.18 -0.72 -15.56
CA ASP A 379 -16.84 -0.49 -16.96
C ASP A 379 -15.69 -1.44 -17.36
N ASP A 380 -15.98 -2.37 -18.27
CA ASP A 380 -15.00 -3.38 -18.72
C ASP A 380 -13.74 -2.75 -19.34
N SER A 381 -13.81 -1.49 -19.82
CA SER A 381 -12.65 -0.79 -20.37
C SER A 381 -11.60 -0.40 -19.32
N GLU A 382 -11.97 -0.37 -18.04
CA GLU A 382 -11.06 -0.12 -16.92
C GLU A 382 -10.35 -1.38 -16.44
N ILE A 383 -10.82 -2.57 -16.83
CA ILE A 383 -10.24 -3.85 -16.42
C ILE A 383 -9.09 -4.22 -17.37
N PRO A 384 -7.91 -4.59 -16.85
CA PRO A 384 -6.82 -5.08 -17.69
C PRO A 384 -7.24 -6.28 -18.56
N GLU A 385 -6.92 -6.26 -19.85
CA GLU A 385 -7.28 -7.32 -20.80
C GLU A 385 -6.81 -8.71 -20.32
N SER A 386 -5.64 -8.79 -19.71
CA SER A 386 -5.11 -10.03 -19.12
C SER A 386 -5.99 -10.62 -18.02
N THR A 387 -6.74 -9.78 -17.31
CA THR A 387 -7.66 -10.20 -16.24
C THR A 387 -8.98 -10.69 -16.83
N LEU A 388 -9.50 -9.99 -17.86
CA LEU A 388 -10.75 -10.35 -18.53
C LEU A 388 -10.70 -11.72 -19.20
N ILE A 389 -9.55 -12.10 -19.78
CA ILE A 389 -9.38 -13.38 -20.48
C ILE A 389 -9.00 -14.56 -19.57
N ALA A 390 -8.84 -14.33 -18.28
CA ALA A 390 -8.48 -15.40 -17.34
C ALA A 390 -9.66 -16.37 -17.15
N GLU A 391 -9.39 -17.68 -17.23
CA GLU A 391 -10.44 -18.73 -17.20
C GLU A 391 -11.32 -18.68 -15.94
N ASP A 392 -10.76 -18.24 -14.82
CA ASP A 392 -11.40 -18.15 -13.50
C ASP A 392 -11.88 -16.72 -13.17
N PHE A 393 -12.08 -15.84 -14.17
CA PHE A 393 -12.51 -14.47 -13.91
C PHE A 393 -13.98 -14.40 -13.49
N ASP A 394 -14.20 -13.98 -12.24
CA ASP A 394 -15.52 -13.66 -11.71
C ASP A 394 -15.62 -12.15 -11.47
N ARG A 395 -16.36 -11.47 -12.36
CA ARG A 395 -16.63 -10.02 -12.27
C ARG A 395 -17.34 -9.60 -10.98
N HIS A 396 -18.01 -10.53 -10.30
CA HIS A 396 -18.75 -10.27 -9.07
C HIS A 396 -18.01 -10.75 -7.82
N TYR A 397 -16.76 -11.21 -7.95
CA TYR A 397 -16.01 -11.82 -6.87
C TYR A 397 -16.01 -10.98 -5.59
N ILE A 398 -15.55 -9.73 -5.66
CA ILE A 398 -15.47 -8.85 -4.48
C ILE A 398 -16.87 -8.53 -3.93
N SER A 399 -17.88 -8.34 -4.79
CA SER A 399 -19.25 -8.09 -4.36
C SER A 399 -19.87 -9.30 -3.65
N LYS A 400 -19.55 -10.53 -4.08
CA LYS A 400 -19.93 -11.75 -3.35
C LYS A 400 -19.22 -11.83 -2.01
N GLU A 401 -17.91 -11.56 -1.96
CA GLU A 401 -17.15 -11.53 -0.69
C GLU A 401 -17.70 -10.45 0.28
N ALA A 402 -18.11 -9.29 -0.24
CA ALA A 402 -18.78 -8.26 0.56
C ALA A 402 -20.09 -8.75 1.20
N THR A 403 -20.85 -9.62 0.50
CA THR A 403 -22.06 -10.22 1.06
C THR A 403 -21.76 -11.17 2.24
N LYS A 404 -20.63 -11.89 2.19
CA LYS A 404 -20.15 -12.75 3.28
C LYS A 404 -19.79 -11.93 4.52
N VAL A 405 -19.09 -10.82 4.31
CA VAL A 405 -18.79 -9.87 5.39
C VAL A 405 -20.05 -9.27 5.99
N LEU A 406 -21.02 -8.89 5.16
CA LEU A 406 -22.30 -8.41 5.67
C LEU A 406 -23.00 -9.46 6.54
N GLY A 407 -23.00 -10.73 6.11
CA GLY A 407 -23.50 -11.86 6.90
C GLY A 407 -22.79 -11.97 8.25
N SER A 408 -21.46 -11.94 8.26
CA SER A 408 -20.64 -11.97 9.49
C SER A 408 -20.93 -10.79 10.42
N ILE A 409 -21.05 -9.57 9.90
CA ILE A 409 -21.40 -8.39 10.71
C ILE A 409 -22.78 -8.56 11.34
N LEU A 410 -23.76 -9.06 10.58
CA LEU A 410 -25.12 -9.29 11.09
C LEU A 410 -25.16 -10.41 12.12
N GLU A 411 -24.34 -11.46 11.97
CA GLU A 411 -24.21 -12.54 12.95
C GLU A 411 -23.71 -12.04 14.32
N ASP A 412 -22.90 -10.97 14.36
CA ASP A 412 -22.52 -10.31 15.61
C ASP A 412 -23.58 -9.32 16.13
N ILE A 413 -24.22 -8.56 15.22
CA ILE A 413 -25.14 -7.47 15.56
C ILE A 413 -26.49 -7.99 16.04
N ILE A 414 -27.07 -8.94 15.32
CA ILE A 414 -28.42 -9.44 15.57
C ILE A 414 -28.55 -10.03 16.98
N PRO A 415 -27.67 -10.92 17.47
CA PRO A 415 -27.78 -11.48 18.80
C PRO A 415 -27.29 -10.56 19.93
N SER A 416 -26.80 -9.36 19.61
CA SER A 416 -26.21 -8.48 20.62
C SER A 416 -27.26 -7.90 21.57
N GLU A 417 -27.14 -8.18 22.86
CA GLU A 417 -27.96 -7.54 23.91
C GLU A 417 -27.65 -6.05 24.10
N LYS A 418 -26.58 -5.54 23.48
CA LYS A 418 -26.13 -4.14 23.64
C LYS A 418 -26.85 -3.17 22.72
N LEU A 419 -27.64 -3.70 21.78
CA LEU A 419 -28.35 -2.92 20.77
C LEU A 419 -29.85 -3.10 20.94
N SER A 420 -30.59 -2.00 20.89
CA SER A 420 -32.05 -2.02 20.83
C SER A 420 -32.58 -2.76 19.61
N VAL A 421 -33.78 -3.33 19.76
CA VAL A 421 -34.50 -4.02 18.68
C VAL A 421 -34.72 -3.10 17.48
N SER A 422 -35.11 -1.83 17.73
CA SER A 422 -35.32 -0.83 16.67
C SER A 422 -34.04 -0.55 15.87
N PHE A 423 -32.89 -0.46 16.54
CA PHE A 423 -31.61 -0.26 15.86
C PHE A 423 -31.18 -1.49 15.05
N LYS A 424 -31.35 -2.71 15.58
CA LYS A 424 -31.12 -3.96 14.82
C LYS A 424 -32.01 -4.00 13.57
N ALA A 425 -33.29 -3.67 13.69
CA ALA A 425 -34.24 -3.63 12.57
C ALA A 425 -33.87 -2.55 11.55
N TYR A 426 -33.37 -1.39 11.99
CA TYR A 426 -32.84 -0.34 11.12
C TYR A 426 -31.65 -0.84 10.29
N LEU A 427 -30.67 -1.49 10.91
CA LEU A 427 -29.51 -2.04 10.20
C LEU A 427 -29.92 -3.16 9.22
N LEU A 428 -30.78 -4.09 9.66
CA LEU A 428 -31.28 -5.14 8.78
C LEU A 428 -32.08 -4.55 7.61
N THR A 429 -32.84 -3.47 7.83
CA THR A 429 -33.55 -2.76 6.76
C THR A 429 -32.61 -2.23 5.68
N VAL A 430 -31.40 -1.76 6.04
CA VAL A 430 -30.39 -1.34 5.05
C VAL A 430 -29.96 -2.54 4.21
N ALA A 431 -29.63 -3.67 4.84
CA ALA A 431 -29.25 -4.90 4.15
C ALA A 431 -30.36 -5.45 3.23
N ILE A 432 -31.60 -5.50 3.70
CA ILE A 432 -32.73 -6.01 2.91
C ILE A 432 -33.04 -5.13 1.69
N ARG A 433 -32.90 -3.80 1.82
CA ARG A 433 -33.05 -2.90 0.66
C ARG A 433 -32.06 -3.25 -0.45
N THR A 434 -30.83 -3.57 -0.08
CA THR A 434 -29.79 -4.00 -1.02
C THR A 434 -30.13 -5.33 -1.66
N HIS A 435 -30.55 -6.33 -0.88
CA HIS A 435 -31.01 -7.61 -1.43
C HIS A 435 -32.13 -7.43 -2.47
N ILE A 436 -33.13 -6.59 -2.19
CA ILE A 436 -34.23 -6.31 -3.12
C ILE A 436 -33.69 -5.75 -4.45
N LYS A 437 -32.74 -4.82 -4.41
CA LYS A 437 -32.12 -4.26 -5.63
C LYS A 437 -31.33 -5.32 -6.40
N LEU A 438 -30.49 -6.09 -5.72
CA LEU A 438 -29.70 -7.17 -6.33
C LEU A 438 -30.61 -8.20 -6.99
N GLN A 439 -31.71 -8.57 -6.33
CA GLN A 439 -32.69 -9.51 -6.86
C GLN A 439 -33.43 -8.96 -8.09
N SER A 440 -33.64 -7.64 -8.16
CA SER A 440 -34.36 -7.01 -9.27
C SER A 440 -33.58 -6.93 -10.58
N ASP A 441 -32.25 -7.06 -10.53
CA ASP A 441 -31.39 -7.09 -11.71
C ASP A 441 -30.93 -8.52 -12.02
N HIS A 442 -31.34 -9.04 -13.18
CA HIS A 442 -30.96 -10.38 -13.63
C HIS A 442 -29.45 -10.59 -13.73
N ASN A 443 -28.67 -9.54 -13.98
CA ASN A 443 -27.21 -9.63 -14.05
C ASN A 443 -26.57 -9.81 -12.68
N LEU A 444 -27.29 -9.53 -11.59
CA LEU A 444 -26.79 -9.59 -10.21
C LEU A 444 -27.37 -10.76 -9.42
N ALA A 445 -28.06 -11.69 -10.09
CA ALA A 445 -28.76 -12.80 -9.46
C ALA A 445 -27.82 -13.72 -8.65
N ASP A 446 -26.58 -13.89 -9.09
CA ASP A 446 -25.55 -14.65 -8.38
C ASP A 446 -25.08 -13.94 -7.11
N VAL A 447 -24.97 -12.61 -7.12
CA VAL A 447 -24.70 -11.79 -5.94
C VAL A 447 -25.88 -11.83 -4.97
N ALA A 448 -27.12 -11.74 -5.45
CA ALA A 448 -28.32 -11.88 -4.62
C ALA A 448 -28.38 -13.25 -3.94
N THR A 449 -28.03 -14.32 -4.66
CA THR A 449 -27.94 -15.68 -4.10
C THR A 449 -26.84 -15.77 -3.04
N SER A 450 -25.65 -15.21 -3.33
CA SER A 450 -24.55 -15.12 -2.36
C SER A 450 -24.98 -14.37 -1.09
N PHE A 451 -25.71 -13.27 -1.24
CA PHE A 451 -26.28 -12.50 -0.13
C PHE A 451 -27.19 -13.34 0.75
N MET A 452 -28.19 -14.02 0.17
CA MET A 452 -29.12 -14.84 0.95
C MET A 452 -28.38 -15.94 1.71
N ASN A 453 -27.45 -16.63 1.03
CA ASN A 453 -26.64 -17.68 1.63
C ASN A 453 -25.81 -17.14 2.79
N ALA A 454 -25.06 -16.05 2.58
CA ALA A 454 -24.22 -15.46 3.61
C ALA A 454 -24.99 -14.99 4.84
N VAL A 455 -26.14 -14.32 4.65
CA VAL A 455 -26.90 -13.71 5.75
C VAL A 455 -27.74 -14.73 6.51
N ILE A 456 -28.35 -15.71 5.81
CA ILE A 456 -29.26 -16.69 6.43
C ILE A 456 -28.49 -17.92 6.87
N TRP A 457 -27.73 -18.53 5.97
CA TRP A 457 -27.13 -19.85 6.15
C TRP A 457 -25.68 -19.79 6.63
N GLY A 458 -24.95 -18.71 6.30
CA GLY A 458 -23.54 -18.52 6.62
C GLY A 458 -22.60 -19.08 5.54
N ASP A 459 -21.45 -18.42 5.36
CA ASP A 459 -20.36 -18.81 4.46
C ASP A 459 -19.05 -18.20 4.99
N PRO A 460 -18.02 -19.00 5.35
CA PRO A 460 -17.88 -20.45 5.11
C PRO A 460 -18.47 -21.35 6.19
N TYR A 461 -18.85 -20.78 7.34
CA TYR A 461 -19.39 -21.53 8.47
C TYR A 461 -20.91 -21.35 8.56
N PRO A 462 -21.67 -22.42 8.83
CA PRO A 462 -23.11 -22.31 8.99
C PRO A 462 -23.49 -21.44 10.19
N THR A 463 -24.49 -20.59 10.03
CA THR A 463 -25.05 -19.79 11.13
C THR A 463 -25.71 -20.69 12.18
N THR A 464 -25.84 -20.17 13.39
CA THR A 464 -26.55 -20.87 14.47
C THR A 464 -28.07 -20.79 14.31
N HIS A 465 -28.80 -21.80 14.78
CA HIS A 465 -30.28 -21.76 14.81
C HIS A 465 -30.80 -20.59 15.68
N SER A 466 -30.14 -20.30 16.81
CA SER A 466 -30.49 -19.14 17.65
C SER A 466 -30.38 -17.82 16.90
N TYR A 467 -29.31 -17.63 16.13
CA TYR A 467 -29.16 -16.45 15.28
C TYR A 467 -30.32 -16.35 14.27
N ARG A 468 -30.65 -17.45 13.58
CA ARG A 468 -31.73 -17.43 12.58
C ARG A 468 -33.10 -17.11 13.19
N MET A 469 -33.39 -17.60 14.41
CA MET A 469 -34.63 -17.28 15.13
C MET A 469 -34.69 -15.78 15.50
N GLU A 470 -33.58 -15.21 15.96
CA GLU A 470 -33.51 -13.79 16.28
C GLU A 470 -33.56 -12.93 15.02
N LEU A 471 -32.87 -13.34 13.95
CA LEU A 471 -32.94 -12.71 12.63
C LEU A 471 -34.38 -12.68 12.11
N TRP A 472 -35.12 -13.78 12.25
CA TRP A 472 -36.55 -13.81 11.91
C TRP A 472 -37.36 -12.81 12.75
N THR A 473 -37.13 -12.77 14.06
CA THR A 473 -37.81 -11.85 14.97
C THR A 473 -37.56 -10.39 14.56
N ILE A 474 -36.29 -10.01 14.36
CA ILE A 474 -35.92 -8.67 13.91
C ILE A 474 -36.45 -8.37 12.50
N PHE A 475 -36.47 -9.37 11.61
CA PHE A 475 -37.05 -9.22 10.28
C PHE A 475 -38.53 -8.85 10.34
N GLN A 476 -39.31 -9.44 11.26
CA GLN A 476 -40.74 -9.11 11.41
C GLN A 476 -41.00 -7.66 11.86
N GLU A 477 -40.04 -7.03 12.54
CA GLU A 477 -40.09 -5.61 12.93
C GLU A 477 -39.87 -4.65 11.76
N ILE A 478 -39.40 -5.13 10.61
CA ILE A 478 -39.24 -4.32 9.40
C ILE A 478 -40.62 -3.95 8.83
N ASP A 479 -40.71 -2.74 8.29
CA ASP A 479 -41.88 -2.24 7.56
C ASP A 479 -42.43 -3.28 6.57
N HIS A 480 -43.73 -3.54 6.66
CA HIS A 480 -44.44 -4.58 5.91
C HIS A 480 -44.22 -4.47 4.39
N MET A 481 -44.24 -3.27 3.80
CA MET A 481 -44.02 -3.10 2.35
C MET A 481 -42.64 -3.58 1.92
N LYS A 482 -41.61 -3.39 2.75
CA LYS A 482 -40.26 -3.88 2.47
C LYS A 482 -40.17 -5.39 2.63
N ARG A 483 -40.87 -5.97 3.61
CA ARG A 483 -40.95 -7.43 3.77
C ARG A 483 -41.62 -8.10 2.58
N ASP A 484 -42.71 -7.53 2.09
CA ASP A 484 -43.44 -8.04 0.92
C ASP A 484 -42.55 -8.02 -0.33
N ASN A 485 -41.78 -6.94 -0.52
CA ASN A 485 -40.81 -6.84 -1.62
C ASN A 485 -39.61 -7.79 -1.46
N ALA A 486 -39.30 -8.24 -0.24
CA ALA A 486 -38.25 -9.20 0.07
C ALA A 486 -38.79 -10.64 0.21
N SER A 487 -39.85 -10.99 -0.55
CA SER A 487 -40.56 -12.28 -0.42
C SER A 487 -39.67 -13.51 -0.50
N THR A 488 -38.67 -13.53 -1.38
CA THR A 488 -37.72 -14.66 -1.49
C THR A 488 -36.85 -14.78 -0.24
N PHE A 489 -36.35 -13.66 0.28
CA PHE A 489 -35.59 -13.66 1.54
C PHE A 489 -36.47 -14.15 2.71
N ALA A 490 -37.72 -13.67 2.79
CA ALA A 490 -38.67 -14.11 3.81
C ALA A 490 -38.98 -15.62 3.70
N HIS A 491 -39.11 -16.14 2.47
CA HIS A 491 -39.33 -17.57 2.24
C HIS A 491 -38.15 -18.41 2.74
N GLU A 492 -36.94 -18.09 2.28
CA GLU A 492 -35.72 -18.81 2.67
C GLU A 492 -35.45 -18.74 4.18
N LEU A 493 -35.63 -17.55 4.79
CA LEU A 493 -35.46 -17.40 6.23
C LEU A 493 -36.52 -18.20 6.99
N GLY A 494 -37.75 -18.30 6.49
CA GLY A 494 -38.79 -19.16 7.05
C GLY A 494 -38.44 -20.65 6.98
N GLN A 495 -37.95 -21.12 5.83
CA GLN A 495 -37.48 -22.51 5.66
C GLN A 495 -36.31 -22.84 6.60
N SER A 496 -35.43 -21.87 6.84
CA SER A 496 -34.27 -22.05 7.71
C SER A 496 -34.60 -22.30 9.19
N GLN A 497 -35.84 -22.00 9.62
CA GLN A 497 -36.36 -22.35 10.94
C GLN A 497 -36.91 -23.78 11.02
N LEU A 498 -37.33 -24.34 9.87
CA LEU A 498 -37.94 -25.67 9.79
C LEU A 498 -36.89 -26.78 9.68
N ASN A 499 -35.70 -26.46 9.15
CA ASN A 499 -34.55 -27.39 9.02
C ASN A 499 -33.84 -27.68 10.35
N THR A 500 -34.61 -28.01 11.39
CA THR A 500 -34.13 -28.34 12.75
C THR A 500 -34.07 -29.85 12.98
N THR A 501 -33.99 -30.64 11.91
CA THR A 501 -33.92 -32.10 12.01
C THR A 501 -32.70 -32.59 11.26
N ILE A 502 -31.79 -33.25 11.98
CA ILE A 502 -30.60 -33.98 11.53
C ILE A 502 -29.32 -33.13 11.47
N ILE A 503 -28.69 -32.93 12.64
CA ILE A 503 -27.29 -33.34 12.87
C ILE A 503 -27.25 -34.08 14.20
#